data_AF-A0A257T9W5-F1
#
_entry.id   AF-A0A257T9W5-F1
#
_cell.length_a   1.000
_cell.length_b   1.000
_cell.length_c   1.000
_cell.angle_alpha   90.00
_cell.angle_beta   90.00
_cell.angle_gamma   90.00
#
_symmetry.space_group_name_H-M   'P 1'
#
loop_
_entity.id
_entity.type
_entity.pdbx_description
1 polymer ?
#
loop_
_entity_poly.entity_id
_entity_poly.type
_entity_poly.pdbx_seq_one_letter_code
_entity_poly.pdbx_strand_id
1 'polypeptide(L)'
;LADPMPFWLFGVTVILLLSPKFMAVLWVVRQRGQKDHFGGLFSLLASMFFESLFSILMAPIRMAFHSQFVIQTLMGRGVHWGGQVRGDQETSWADAFRYFGWYSALGLSLAALLYPFLGLWHFVWLVPILGGLTAAVPIAAWTSRPVLGRWARRHRLFVIPEEVRVPPELQALSADSVAYLPHIEGDPFIQVVVDPRFNAIHTALQRNRTGAWPRAANLCHKALEQGPQELNNRERNILLSDRNSMLALHRAVWSTADRARLAAWGLQSDERKLTDV
;
A
#
# COMPACT_ATOMS: atom_id res chain seq x y z
N LEU A 1 -48.36 17.07 22.43
CA LEU A 1 -47.04 17.71 22.59
C LEU A 1 -46.08 16.93 21.71
N ALA A 2 -45.80 17.43 20.50
CA ALA A 2 -44.84 16.81 19.62
C ALA A 2 -43.47 16.96 20.27
N ASP A 3 -42.82 15.87 20.66
CA ASP A 3 -41.43 15.92 21.08
C ASP A 3 -40.63 16.61 19.97
N PRO A 4 -39.88 17.69 20.27
CA PRO A 4 -38.99 18.27 19.29
C PRO A 4 -37.94 17.20 18.97
N MET A 5 -38.08 16.60 17.79
CA MET A 5 -37.10 15.68 17.22
C MET A 5 -35.70 16.23 17.51
N PRO A 6 -34.74 15.40 17.96
CA PRO A 6 -33.44 15.87 18.43
C PRO A 6 -32.51 16.25 17.28
N PHE A 7 -32.95 17.17 16.41
CA PHE A 7 -32.15 17.79 15.36
C PHE A 7 -30.88 18.43 15.92
N TRP A 8 -30.92 18.86 17.19
CA TRP A 8 -29.75 19.37 17.90
C TRP A 8 -28.68 18.29 18.11
N LEU A 9 -29.05 17.04 18.45
CA LEU A 9 -28.10 15.93 18.59
C LEU A 9 -27.44 15.64 17.24
N PHE A 10 -28.24 15.61 16.18
CA PHE A 10 -27.72 15.44 14.82
C PHE A 10 -26.77 16.57 14.43
N GLY A 11 -27.19 17.82 14.63
CA GLY A 11 -26.38 19.00 14.33
C GLY A 11 -25.06 18.98 15.08
N VAL A 12 -25.08 18.70 16.38
CA VAL A 12 -23.87 18.57 17.21
C VAL A 12 -22.98 17.44 16.70
N THR A 13 -23.54 16.28 16.35
CA THR A 13 -22.77 15.13 15.84
C THR A 13 -22.11 15.44 14.50
N VAL A 14 -22.85 16.04 13.56
CA VAL A 14 -22.33 16.44 12.25
C VAL A 14 -21.24 17.50 12.41
N ILE A 15 -21.45 18.50 13.27
CA ILE A 15 -20.45 19.51 13.56
C ILE A 15 -19.21 18.85 14.17
N LEU A 16 -19.36 17.97 15.15
CA LEU A 16 -18.22 17.31 15.79
C LEU A 16 -17.40 16.46 14.80
N LEU A 17 -18.08 15.71 13.93
CA LEU A 17 -17.44 14.83 12.95
C LEU A 17 -16.80 15.59 11.79
N LEU A 18 -17.43 16.67 11.31
CA LEU A 18 -16.97 17.41 10.14
C LEU A 18 -16.17 18.67 10.47
N SER A 19 -16.20 19.16 11.72
CA SER A 19 -15.48 20.35 12.18
C SER A 19 -14.00 20.35 11.80
N PRO A 20 -13.23 19.26 12.01
CA PRO A 20 -11.83 19.23 11.61
C PRO A 20 -11.63 19.48 10.11
N LYS A 21 -12.52 18.93 9.27
CA LYS A 21 -12.48 19.12 7.80
C LYS A 21 -12.83 20.55 7.42
N PHE A 22 -13.88 21.11 7.99
CA PHE A 22 -14.25 22.51 7.75
C PHE A 22 -13.15 23.48 8.20
N MET A 23 -12.52 23.20 9.34
CA MET A 23 -11.41 23.99 9.85
C MET A 23 -10.19 23.92 8.93
N ALA A 24 -9.86 22.74 8.39
CA ALA A 24 -8.79 22.56 7.41
C ALA A 24 -9.07 23.35 6.11
N VAL A 25 -10.27 23.23 5.54
CA VAL A 25 -10.66 23.99 4.34
C VAL A 25 -10.60 25.49 4.62
N LEU A 26 -11.13 25.94 5.75
CA LEU A 26 -11.11 27.36 6.13
C LEU A 26 -9.69 27.89 6.30
N TRP A 27 -8.77 27.08 6.85
CA TRP A 27 -7.36 27.42 6.97
C TRP A 27 -6.70 27.58 5.58
N VAL A 28 -6.92 26.62 4.67
CA VAL A 28 -6.40 26.67 3.29
C VAL A 28 -6.95 27.90 2.53
N VAL A 29 -8.23 28.22 2.71
CA VAL A 29 -8.88 29.35 2.02
C VAL A 29 -8.40 30.69 2.57
N ARG A 30 -8.10 30.78 3.88
CA ARG A 30 -7.58 32.01 4.50
C ARG A 30 -6.14 32.31 4.12
N GLN A 31 -5.34 31.30 3.82
CA GLN A 31 -3.96 31.50 3.43
C GLN A 31 -3.86 31.85 1.94
N ARG A 32 -3.31 33.03 1.62
CA ARG A 32 -3.20 33.51 0.23
C ARG A 32 -2.41 32.51 -0.63
N GLY A 33 -2.97 32.16 -1.80
CA GLY A 33 -2.35 31.29 -2.79
C GLY A 33 -2.42 29.79 -2.51
N GLN A 34 -2.74 29.35 -1.30
CA GLN A 34 -2.71 27.91 -0.96
C GLN A 34 -3.82 27.10 -1.62
N LYS A 35 -5.00 27.69 -1.82
CA LYS A 35 -6.12 27.02 -2.52
C LYS A 35 -5.75 26.55 -3.93
N ASP A 36 -4.84 27.26 -4.60
CA ASP A 36 -4.43 26.94 -5.96
C ASP A 36 -3.52 25.70 -5.99
N HIS A 37 -2.82 25.41 -4.89
CA HIS A 37 -2.07 24.17 -4.69
C HIS A 37 -2.99 22.94 -4.52
N PHE A 38 -4.27 23.13 -4.19
CA PHE A 38 -5.28 22.07 -4.13
C PHE A 38 -6.23 22.07 -5.34
N GLY A 39 -5.83 22.74 -6.43
CA GLY A 39 -6.61 22.82 -7.66
C GLY A 39 -7.73 23.85 -7.66
N GLY A 40 -7.84 24.67 -6.61
CA GLY A 40 -8.78 25.78 -6.48
C GLY A 40 -9.90 25.53 -5.46
N LEU A 41 -10.67 26.57 -5.15
CA LEU A 41 -11.72 26.53 -4.11
C LEU A 41 -12.83 25.51 -4.41
N PHE A 42 -13.35 25.50 -5.65
CA PHE A 42 -14.41 24.58 -6.03
C PHE A 42 -13.94 23.12 -5.94
N SER A 43 -12.73 22.84 -6.42
CA SER A 43 -12.15 21.50 -6.36
C SER A 43 -11.93 21.04 -4.92
N LEU A 44 -11.44 21.92 -4.06
CA LEU A 44 -11.26 21.65 -2.63
C LEU A 44 -12.60 21.30 -1.94
N LEU A 45 -13.65 22.09 -2.18
CA LEU A 45 -14.98 21.85 -1.61
C LEU A 45 -15.62 20.56 -2.15
N ALA A 46 -15.52 20.32 -3.46
CA ALA A 46 -16.01 19.10 -4.09
C ALA A 46 -15.26 17.86 -3.55
N SER A 47 -13.93 17.95 -3.42
CA SER A 47 -13.11 16.90 -2.83
C SER A 47 -13.52 16.61 -1.39
N MET A 48 -13.67 17.64 -0.55
CA MET A 48 -14.13 17.48 0.84
C MET A 48 -15.51 16.79 0.90
N PHE A 49 -16.44 17.18 0.03
CA PHE A 49 -17.78 16.61 -0.03
C PHE A 49 -17.75 15.13 -0.42
N PHE A 50 -17.15 14.80 -1.57
CA PHE A 50 -17.09 13.42 -2.04
C PHE A 50 -16.27 12.53 -1.11
N GLU A 51 -15.16 13.04 -0.54
CA GLU A 51 -14.37 12.29 0.44
C GLU A 51 -15.19 11.96 1.68
N SER A 52 -16.01 12.91 2.15
CA SER A 52 -16.90 12.69 3.29
C SER A 52 -18.01 11.70 2.95
N LEU A 53 -18.61 11.81 1.77
CA LEU A 53 -19.61 10.86 1.27
C LEU A 53 -19.04 9.43 1.20
N PHE A 54 -17.89 9.26 0.55
CA PHE A 54 -17.21 7.96 0.49
C PHE A 54 -16.79 7.45 1.86
N SER A 55 -16.33 8.32 2.76
CA SER A 55 -15.96 7.94 4.12
C SER A 55 -17.14 7.42 4.93
N ILE A 56 -18.30 8.08 4.81
CA ILE A 56 -19.55 7.67 5.45
C ILE A 56 -20.00 6.31 4.92
N LEU A 57 -19.99 6.10 3.60
CA LEU A 57 -20.41 4.83 2.99
C LEU A 57 -19.43 3.68 3.28
N MET A 58 -18.12 3.97 3.36
CA MET A 58 -17.10 2.97 3.66
C MET A 58 -17.04 2.59 5.15
N ALA A 59 -17.52 3.45 6.06
CA ALA A 59 -17.44 3.18 7.50
C ALA A 59 -18.19 1.90 7.92
N PRO A 60 -19.45 1.64 7.51
CA PRO A 60 -20.16 0.39 7.79
C PRO A 60 -19.45 -0.84 7.22
N ILE A 61 -18.88 -0.72 6.02
CA ILE A 61 -18.13 -1.80 5.37
C ILE A 61 -16.91 -2.14 6.24
N ARG A 62 -16.10 -1.14 6.59
CA ARG A 62 -14.93 -1.31 7.48
C ARG A 62 -15.31 -1.90 8.83
N MET A 63 -16.43 -1.46 9.41
CA MET A 63 -16.94 -2.00 10.67
C MET A 63 -17.23 -3.50 10.56
N ALA A 64 -17.87 -3.94 9.47
CA ALA A 64 -18.15 -5.35 9.24
C ALA A 64 -16.86 -6.18 9.06
N PHE A 65 -15.87 -5.65 8.32
CA PHE A 65 -14.55 -6.28 8.21
C PHE A 65 -13.82 -6.40 9.55
N HIS A 66 -13.84 -5.35 10.37
CA HIS A 66 -13.22 -5.37 11.70
C HIS A 66 -13.88 -6.39 12.62
N SER A 67 -15.22 -6.45 12.63
CA SER A 67 -15.95 -7.46 13.40
C SER A 67 -15.60 -8.87 12.95
N GLN A 68 -15.51 -9.11 11.64
CA GLN A 68 -15.09 -10.40 11.09
C GLN A 68 -13.66 -10.76 11.51
N PHE A 69 -12.73 -9.80 11.47
CA PHE A 69 -11.35 -10.02 11.91
C PHE A 69 -11.26 -10.42 13.39
N VAL A 70 -12.02 -9.75 14.26
CA VAL A 70 -12.09 -10.10 15.69
C VAL A 70 -12.65 -11.52 15.88
N ILE A 71 -13.75 -11.86 15.20
CA ILE A 71 -14.36 -13.19 15.28
C ILE A 71 -13.39 -14.27 14.78
N GLN A 72 -12.71 -14.05 13.66
CA GLN A 72 -11.73 -15.00 13.12
C GLN A 72 -10.55 -15.21 14.06
N THR A 73 -10.06 -14.14 14.70
CA THR A 73 -8.98 -14.21 15.68
C THR A 73 -9.41 -15.04 16.89
N LEU A 74 -10.63 -14.83 17.40
CA LEU A 74 -11.18 -15.63 18.51
C LEU A 74 -11.35 -17.11 18.13
N MET A 75 -11.65 -17.41 16.87
CA MET A 75 -11.71 -18.77 16.33
C MET A 75 -10.32 -19.40 16.07
N GLY A 76 -9.23 -18.73 16.44
CA GLY A 76 -7.86 -19.21 16.22
C GLY A 76 -7.42 -19.20 14.75
N ARG A 77 -8.16 -18.52 13.86
CA ARG A 77 -7.77 -18.35 12.46
C ARG A 77 -6.79 -17.20 12.37
N GLY A 78 -5.51 -17.54 12.17
CA GLY A 78 -4.46 -16.55 11.94
C GLY A 78 -4.63 -15.88 10.57
N VAL A 79 -4.48 -14.56 10.52
CA VAL A 79 -4.39 -13.82 9.26
C VAL A 79 -2.96 -13.90 8.75
N HIS A 80 -2.77 -14.53 7.59
CA HIS A 80 -1.47 -14.59 6.94
C HIS A 80 -1.17 -13.24 6.28
N TRP A 81 -0.16 -12.54 6.77
CA TRP A 81 0.41 -11.37 6.09
C TRP A 81 1.21 -11.84 4.88
N GLY A 82 0.55 -11.91 3.72
CA GLY A 82 1.20 -12.16 2.44
C GLY A 82 2.04 -10.96 1.97
N GLY A 83 2.85 -11.18 0.93
CA GLY A 83 3.60 -10.09 0.29
C GLY A 83 2.66 -9.04 -0.30
N GLN A 84 2.97 -7.76 -0.07
CA GLN A 84 2.20 -6.65 -0.63
C GLN A 84 2.39 -6.60 -2.15
N VAL A 85 1.31 -6.80 -2.91
CA VAL A 85 1.31 -6.58 -4.35
C VAL A 85 1.21 -5.07 -4.60
N ARG A 86 2.27 -4.46 -5.13
CA ARG A 86 2.35 -3.02 -5.41
C ARG A 86 1.97 -2.64 -6.86
N GLY A 87 1.40 -3.57 -7.62
CA GLY A 87 0.90 -3.30 -8.98
C GLY A 87 -0.50 -2.72 -8.98
N ASP A 88 -0.88 -2.07 -10.09
CA ASP A 88 -2.25 -1.63 -10.41
C ASP A 88 -3.19 -2.85 -10.61
N GLN A 89 -3.39 -3.66 -9.56
CA GLN A 89 -4.40 -4.71 -9.59
C GLN A 89 -5.77 -4.10 -9.33
N GLU A 90 -6.49 -3.85 -10.41
CA GLU A 90 -7.90 -3.49 -10.36
C GLU A 90 -8.69 -4.63 -9.70
N THR A 91 -9.63 -4.31 -8.79
CA THR A 91 -10.52 -5.33 -8.27
C THR A 91 -11.55 -5.66 -9.35
N SER A 92 -11.48 -6.89 -9.88
CA SER A 92 -12.47 -7.37 -10.84
C SER A 92 -13.87 -7.38 -10.20
N TRP A 93 -14.94 -7.23 -10.98
CA TRP A 93 -16.30 -7.34 -10.44
C TRP A 93 -16.57 -8.69 -9.81
N ALA A 94 -15.97 -9.76 -10.33
CA ALA A 94 -16.07 -11.10 -9.77
C ALA A 94 -15.39 -11.18 -8.38
N ASP A 95 -14.21 -10.59 -8.23
CA ASP A 95 -13.53 -10.52 -6.94
C ASP A 95 -14.27 -9.62 -5.94
N ALA A 96 -14.76 -8.47 -6.41
CA ALA A 96 -15.59 -7.59 -5.59
C ALA A 96 -16.83 -8.32 -5.08
N PHE A 97 -17.52 -9.10 -5.93
CA PHE A 97 -18.66 -9.90 -5.50
C PHE A 97 -18.25 -11.04 -4.56
N ARG A 98 -17.14 -11.73 -4.83
CA ARG A 98 -16.65 -12.82 -3.99
C ARG A 98 -16.31 -12.37 -2.57
N TYR A 99 -15.65 -11.21 -2.42
CA TYR A 99 -15.23 -10.70 -1.12
C TYR A 99 -16.28 -9.84 -0.43
N PHE A 100 -17.05 -9.05 -1.18
CA PHE A 100 -17.99 -8.08 -0.61
C PHE A 100 -19.47 -8.44 -0.78
N GLY A 101 -19.80 -9.45 -1.59
CA GLY A 101 -21.18 -9.80 -1.93
C GLY A 101 -22.03 -10.15 -0.73
N TRP A 102 -21.45 -10.81 0.29
CA TRP A 102 -22.20 -11.14 1.50
C TRP A 102 -22.59 -9.89 2.32
N TYR A 103 -21.74 -8.85 2.36
CA TYR A 103 -22.10 -7.59 3.02
C TYR A 103 -23.20 -6.85 2.26
N SER A 104 -23.17 -6.89 0.93
CA SER A 104 -24.23 -6.33 0.09
C SER A 104 -25.55 -7.07 0.24
N ALA A 105 -25.51 -8.40 0.32
CA ALA A 105 -26.68 -9.21 0.65
C ALA A 105 -27.22 -8.85 2.04
N LEU A 106 -26.37 -8.77 3.07
CA LEU A 106 -26.77 -8.39 4.42
C LEU A 106 -27.41 -7.00 4.46
N GLY A 107 -26.82 -6.00 3.79
CA GLY A 107 -27.38 -4.66 3.69
C GLY A 107 -28.75 -4.66 3.03
N LEU A 108 -28.91 -5.38 1.92
CA LEU A 108 -30.17 -5.49 1.19
C LEU A 108 -31.24 -6.22 2.00
N SER A 109 -30.90 -7.35 2.62
CA SER A 109 -31.82 -8.12 3.46
C SER A 109 -32.28 -7.31 4.66
N LEU A 110 -31.37 -6.59 5.32
CA LEU A 110 -31.72 -5.74 6.47
C LEU A 110 -32.58 -4.53 6.03
N ALA A 111 -32.27 -3.93 4.88
CA ALA A 111 -33.09 -2.85 4.33
C ALA A 111 -34.52 -3.32 3.99
N ALA A 112 -34.65 -4.47 3.31
CA ALA A 112 -35.94 -5.05 2.97
C ALA A 112 -36.74 -5.48 4.20
N LEU A 113 -36.05 -6.00 5.23
CA LEU A 113 -36.69 -6.39 6.48
C LEU A 113 -37.18 -5.19 7.27
N LEU A 114 -36.40 -4.11 7.37
CA LEU A 114 -36.74 -2.94 8.20
C LEU A 114 -37.72 -1.98 7.53
N TYR A 115 -37.70 -1.88 6.20
CA TYR A 115 -38.51 -0.90 5.45
C TYR A 115 -40.02 -0.96 5.77
N PRO A 116 -40.68 -2.12 5.89
CA PRO A 116 -42.11 -2.18 6.21
C PRO A 116 -42.45 -1.78 7.65
N PHE A 117 -41.50 -1.92 8.59
CA PHE A 117 -41.74 -1.64 10.02
C PHE A 117 -41.31 -0.24 10.44
N LEU A 118 -40.44 0.41 9.65
CA LEU A 118 -39.98 1.77 9.91
C LEU A 118 -40.74 2.76 9.03
N GLY A 119 -41.25 3.84 9.62
CA GLY A 119 -41.72 4.97 8.83
C GLY A 119 -40.60 5.53 7.94
N LEU A 120 -40.94 6.04 6.75
CA LEU A 120 -39.98 6.53 5.74
C LEU A 120 -38.90 7.44 6.33
N TRP A 121 -39.31 8.33 7.24
CA TRP A 121 -38.39 9.22 7.93
C TRP A 121 -37.30 8.46 8.69
N HIS A 122 -37.66 7.49 9.53
CA HIS A 122 -36.72 6.67 10.30
C HIS A 122 -35.83 5.81 9.39
N PHE A 123 -36.37 5.32 8.28
CA PHE A 123 -35.60 4.57 7.30
C PHE A 123 -34.49 5.42 6.65
N VAL A 124 -34.78 6.69 6.33
CA VAL A 124 -33.78 7.63 5.77
C VAL A 124 -32.58 7.80 6.70
N TRP A 125 -32.77 7.75 8.02
CA TRP A 125 -31.67 7.82 8.99
C TRP A 125 -30.72 6.62 8.92
N LEU A 126 -31.20 5.45 8.47
CA LEU A 126 -30.38 4.24 8.32
C LEU A 126 -29.69 4.16 6.95
N VAL A 127 -30.04 5.02 5.99
CA VAL A 127 -29.49 5.01 4.63
C VAL A 127 -27.96 5.05 4.59
N PRO A 128 -27.24 5.86 5.39
CA PRO A 128 -25.78 5.84 5.36
C PRO A 128 -25.19 4.46 5.69
N ILE A 129 -25.84 3.72 6.59
CA ILE A 129 -25.40 2.39 7.05
C ILE A 129 -25.82 1.32 6.04
N LEU A 130 -27.12 1.23 5.77
CA LEU A 130 -27.70 0.22 4.88
C LEU A 130 -27.23 0.44 3.44
N GLY A 131 -27.23 1.68 2.96
CA GLY A 131 -26.76 2.05 1.64
C GLY A 131 -25.28 1.75 1.45
N GLY A 132 -24.43 2.02 2.46
CA GLY A 132 -23.01 1.63 2.42
C GLY A 132 -22.81 0.12 2.31
N LEU A 133 -23.56 -0.67 3.09
CA LEU A 133 -23.50 -2.14 3.05
C LEU A 133 -24.02 -2.69 1.71
N THR A 134 -25.22 -2.27 1.28
CA THR A 134 -25.82 -2.69 0.01
C THR A 134 -24.94 -2.32 -1.18
N ALA A 135 -24.28 -1.16 -1.15
CA ALA A 135 -23.37 -0.71 -2.18
C ALA A 135 -21.91 -1.19 -1.99
N ALA A 136 -21.64 -2.15 -1.10
CA ALA A 136 -20.26 -2.57 -0.83
C ALA A 136 -19.52 -3.09 -2.07
N VAL A 137 -20.17 -3.92 -2.90
CA VAL A 137 -19.60 -4.41 -4.17
C VAL A 137 -19.25 -3.28 -5.14
N PRO A 138 -20.18 -2.38 -5.54
CA PRO A 138 -19.85 -1.30 -6.46
C PRO A 138 -18.85 -0.30 -5.87
N ILE A 139 -18.90 -0.01 -4.55
CA ILE A 139 -17.92 0.86 -3.90
C ILE A 139 -16.52 0.26 -4.00
N ALA A 140 -16.33 -1.04 -3.74
CA ALA A 140 -15.03 -1.70 -3.88
C ALA A 140 -14.54 -1.73 -5.33
N ALA A 141 -15.43 -2.01 -6.29
CA ALA A 141 -15.09 -2.08 -7.71
C ALA A 141 -14.77 -0.70 -8.31
N TRP A 142 -15.43 0.37 -7.88
CA TRP A 142 -15.16 1.72 -8.40
C TRP A 142 -13.95 2.37 -7.75
N THR A 143 -13.81 2.27 -6.43
CA THR A 143 -12.68 2.91 -5.72
C THR A 143 -11.32 2.27 -6.05
N SER A 144 -11.31 1.03 -6.55
CA SER A 144 -10.08 0.33 -6.98
C SER A 144 -9.67 0.61 -8.42
N ARG A 145 -10.43 1.38 -9.21
CA ARG A 145 -10.14 1.64 -10.64
C ARG A 145 -9.17 2.82 -10.83
N PRO A 146 -7.96 2.59 -11.37
CA PRO A 146 -7.02 3.66 -11.71
C PRO A 146 -7.57 4.66 -12.71
N VAL A 147 -8.47 4.25 -13.62
CA VAL A 147 -9.12 5.14 -14.59
C VAL A 147 -9.91 6.24 -13.90
N LEU A 148 -10.67 5.91 -12.84
CA LEU A 148 -11.46 6.88 -12.09
C LEU A 148 -10.56 7.81 -11.27
N GLY A 149 -9.49 7.29 -10.67
CA GLY A 149 -8.48 8.10 -9.99
C GLY A 149 -7.79 9.09 -10.93
N ARG A 150 -7.35 8.63 -12.11
CA ARG A 150 -6.76 9.50 -13.15
C ARG A 150 -7.74 10.55 -13.65
N TRP A 151 -9.02 10.19 -13.83
CA TRP A 151 -10.06 11.14 -14.19
C TRP A 151 -10.25 12.22 -13.11
N ALA A 152 -10.38 11.82 -11.85
CA ALA A 152 -10.52 12.75 -10.73
C ALA A 152 -9.33 13.71 -10.65
N ARG A 153 -8.10 13.19 -10.77
CA ARG A 153 -6.87 13.99 -10.82
C ARG A 153 -6.84 14.98 -11.98
N ARG A 154 -7.29 14.60 -13.19
CA ARG A 154 -7.40 15.53 -14.34
C ARG A 154 -8.38 16.68 -14.06
N HIS A 155 -9.44 16.41 -13.31
CA HIS A 155 -10.38 17.43 -12.82
C HIS A 155 -9.92 18.12 -11.52
N ARG A 156 -8.67 17.88 -11.10
CA ARG A 156 -8.04 18.41 -9.88
C ARG A 156 -8.76 18.01 -8.58
N LEU A 157 -9.58 16.97 -8.60
CA LEU A 157 -10.25 16.42 -7.42
C LEU A 157 -9.30 15.51 -6.64
N PHE A 158 -9.37 15.58 -5.31
CA PHE A 158 -8.55 14.82 -4.35
C PHE A 158 -7.03 14.98 -4.52
N VAL A 159 -6.58 16.08 -5.13
CA VAL A 159 -5.16 16.33 -5.33
C VAL A 159 -4.50 16.89 -4.08
N ILE A 160 -3.27 16.48 -3.83
CA ILE A 160 -2.39 17.05 -2.80
C ILE A 160 -1.48 18.13 -3.42
N PRO A 161 -0.90 19.04 -2.61
CA PRO A 161 -0.01 20.09 -3.11
C PRO A 161 1.15 19.56 -3.95
N GLU A 162 1.73 18.43 -3.55
CA GLU A 162 2.87 17.78 -4.20
C GLU A 162 2.50 17.23 -5.59
N GLU A 163 1.22 16.94 -5.86
CA GLU A 163 0.74 16.50 -7.17
C GLU A 163 0.49 17.66 -8.14
N VAL A 164 0.24 18.86 -7.60
CA VAL A 164 0.05 20.08 -8.37
C VAL A 164 1.40 20.77 -8.60
N ARG A 165 2.24 20.82 -7.56
CA ARG A 165 3.59 21.37 -7.59
C ARG A 165 4.55 20.33 -7.02
N VAL A 166 5.17 19.57 -7.92
CA VAL A 166 6.15 18.55 -7.58
C VAL A 166 7.29 19.19 -6.76
N PRO A 167 7.63 18.64 -5.58
CA PRO A 167 8.71 19.17 -4.75
C PRO A 167 10.08 19.07 -5.46
N PRO A 168 11.02 19.99 -5.21
CA PRO A 168 12.29 20.06 -5.93
C PRO A 168 13.13 18.79 -5.79
N GLU A 169 13.02 18.06 -4.67
CA GLU A 169 13.69 16.78 -4.45
C GLU A 169 13.22 15.70 -5.45
N LEU A 170 11.92 15.68 -5.76
CA LEU A 170 11.36 14.78 -6.77
C LEU A 170 11.66 15.26 -8.19
N GLN A 171 11.81 16.56 -8.42
CA GLN A 171 12.25 17.09 -9.72
C GLN A 171 13.74 16.81 -9.97
N ALA A 172 14.57 16.83 -8.93
CA ALA A 172 15.99 16.51 -8.98
C ALA A 172 16.25 15.02 -9.26
N LEU A 173 15.30 14.15 -8.91
CA LEU A 173 15.25 12.76 -9.37
C LEU A 173 14.83 12.72 -10.85
N SER A 174 15.72 13.18 -11.75
CA SER A 174 15.49 13.11 -13.19
C SER A 174 15.34 11.66 -13.66
N ALA A 175 14.72 11.43 -14.82
CA ALA A 175 14.65 10.09 -15.42
C ALA A 175 16.03 9.41 -15.53
N ASP A 176 17.09 10.20 -15.74
CA ASP A 176 18.47 9.72 -15.78
C ASP A 176 18.96 9.18 -14.42
N SER A 177 18.49 9.74 -13.30
CA SER A 177 18.81 9.23 -11.97
C SER A 177 18.23 7.83 -11.73
N VAL A 178 17.09 7.51 -12.37
CA VAL A 178 16.45 6.19 -12.31
C VAL A 178 17.14 5.20 -13.26
N ALA A 179 17.71 5.68 -14.37
CA ALA A 179 18.48 4.85 -15.29
C ALA A 179 19.74 4.24 -14.63
N TYR A 180 20.26 4.86 -13.56
CA TYR A 180 21.36 4.31 -12.77
C TYR A 180 20.94 3.16 -11.83
N LEU A 181 19.65 2.94 -11.61
CA LEU A 181 19.19 1.84 -10.77
C LEU A 181 19.50 0.50 -11.43
N PRO A 182 20.10 -0.46 -10.68
CA PRO A 182 20.41 -1.77 -11.24
C PRO A 182 19.12 -2.46 -11.68
N HIS A 183 19.07 -2.85 -12.95
CA HIS A 183 17.97 -3.66 -13.49
C HIS A 183 18.15 -5.10 -13.07
N ILE A 184 17.10 -5.72 -12.53
CA ILE A 184 17.20 -7.10 -12.08
C ILE A 184 17.12 -8.04 -13.29
N GLU A 185 18.21 -8.74 -13.58
CA GLU A 185 18.29 -9.75 -14.63
C GLU A 185 18.63 -11.11 -14.01
N GLY A 186 17.74 -12.09 -14.15
CA GLY A 186 17.94 -13.43 -13.59
C GLY A 186 17.58 -13.53 -12.10
N ASP A 187 18.44 -14.21 -11.32
CA ASP A 187 18.19 -14.45 -9.88
C ASP A 187 18.53 -13.19 -9.06
N PRO A 188 17.53 -12.54 -8.41
CA PRO A 188 17.76 -11.32 -7.64
C PRO A 188 18.75 -11.51 -6.49
N PHE A 189 18.80 -12.72 -5.91
CA PHE A 189 19.73 -13.02 -4.83
C PHE A 189 21.18 -12.97 -5.32
N ILE A 190 21.45 -13.63 -6.46
CA ILE A 190 22.78 -13.65 -7.07
C ILE A 190 23.20 -12.22 -7.42
N GLN A 191 22.30 -11.45 -8.03
CA GLN A 191 22.64 -10.11 -8.47
C GLN A 191 22.94 -9.14 -7.32
N VAL A 192 22.18 -9.18 -6.22
CA VAL A 192 22.46 -8.38 -5.01
C VAL A 192 23.81 -8.76 -4.38
N VAL A 193 24.23 -10.02 -4.52
CA VAL A 193 25.54 -10.48 -4.04
C VAL A 193 26.66 -10.08 -4.98
N VAL A 194 26.46 -10.14 -6.29
CA VAL A 194 27.53 -9.99 -7.29
C VAL A 194 27.74 -8.55 -7.71
N ASP A 195 26.67 -7.81 -8.00
CA ASP A 195 26.71 -6.42 -8.45
C ASP A 195 27.17 -5.51 -7.30
N PRO A 196 28.34 -4.85 -7.39
CA PRO A 196 28.85 -3.98 -6.33
C PRO A 196 27.91 -2.82 -6.02
N ARG A 197 27.22 -2.26 -7.02
CA ARG A 197 26.30 -1.13 -6.83
C ARG A 197 25.07 -1.57 -6.08
N PHE A 198 24.48 -2.69 -6.49
CA PHE A 198 23.30 -3.23 -5.81
C PHE A 198 23.63 -3.68 -4.38
N ASN A 199 24.77 -4.35 -4.20
CA ASN A 199 25.25 -4.77 -2.88
C ASN A 199 25.46 -3.56 -1.95
N ALA A 200 26.07 -2.48 -2.44
CA ALA A 200 26.31 -1.27 -1.67
C ALA A 200 25.00 -0.61 -1.21
N ILE A 201 24.01 -0.47 -2.11
CA ILE A 201 22.70 0.09 -1.76
C ILE A 201 21.97 -0.81 -0.74
N HIS A 202 21.93 -2.12 -1.01
CA HIS A 202 21.27 -3.08 -0.12
C HIS A 202 21.87 -3.08 1.29
N THR A 203 23.20 -3.14 1.39
CA THR A 203 23.92 -3.14 2.68
C THR A 203 23.85 -1.79 3.40
N ALA A 204 23.71 -0.67 2.68
CA ALA A 204 23.49 0.64 3.27
C ALA A 204 22.09 0.78 3.89
N LEU A 205 21.07 0.13 3.31
CA LEU A 205 19.69 0.13 3.82
C LEU A 205 19.46 -0.88 4.94
N GLN A 206 20.35 -1.86 5.10
CA GLN A 206 20.25 -2.88 6.14
C GLN A 206 20.70 -2.39 7.53
N ARG A 207 19.98 -2.85 8.55
CA ARG A 207 20.43 -2.75 9.95
C ARG A 207 21.42 -3.88 10.27
N ASN A 208 22.41 -3.57 11.10
CA ASN A 208 23.35 -4.56 11.60
C ASN A 208 22.66 -5.45 12.66
N ARG A 209 22.55 -6.77 12.45
CA ARG A 209 21.93 -7.69 13.40
C ARG A 209 23.00 -8.38 14.24
N THR A 210 23.23 -7.86 15.44
CA THR A 210 24.13 -8.47 16.42
C THR A 210 23.67 -9.90 16.73
N GLY A 211 24.56 -10.89 16.56
CA GLY A 211 24.31 -12.30 16.90
C GLY A 211 23.80 -13.22 15.77
N ALA A 212 23.51 -12.68 14.57
CA ALA A 212 23.10 -13.51 13.43
C ALA A 212 24.28 -14.21 12.71
N TRP A 213 25.49 -13.70 12.91
CA TRP A 213 26.70 -14.12 12.18
C TRP A 213 27.02 -15.62 12.23
N PRO A 214 26.96 -16.34 13.38
CA PRO A 214 27.34 -17.76 13.40
C PRO A 214 26.47 -18.63 12.48
N ARG A 215 25.17 -18.35 12.43
CA ARG A 215 24.25 -19.06 11.53
C ARG A 215 24.47 -18.64 10.08
N ALA A 216 24.69 -17.36 9.84
CA ALA A 216 24.90 -16.84 8.51
C ALA A 216 26.25 -17.26 7.90
N ALA A 217 27.29 -17.42 8.71
CA ALA A 217 28.61 -17.90 8.27
C ALA A 217 28.52 -19.30 7.65
N ASN A 218 27.79 -20.22 8.28
CA ASN A 218 27.56 -21.56 7.73
C ASN A 218 26.79 -21.50 6.39
N LEU A 219 25.82 -20.60 6.28
CA LEU A 219 25.07 -20.39 5.04
C LEU A 219 25.94 -19.75 3.95
N CYS A 220 26.80 -18.80 4.29
CA CYS A 220 27.79 -18.26 3.35
C CYS A 220 28.72 -19.36 2.84
N HIS A 221 29.21 -20.22 3.73
CA HIS A 221 30.07 -21.34 3.35
C HIS A 221 29.35 -22.32 2.42
N LYS A 222 28.12 -22.72 2.76
CA LYS A 222 27.25 -23.53 1.90
C LYS A 222 27.07 -22.90 0.52
N ALA A 223 26.78 -21.60 0.47
CA ALA A 223 26.58 -20.86 -0.78
C ALA A 223 27.84 -20.81 -1.66
N LEU A 224 29.02 -20.70 -1.04
CA LEU A 224 30.30 -20.62 -1.75
C LEU A 224 30.78 -21.98 -2.26
N GLU A 225 30.55 -23.06 -1.52
CA GLU A 225 30.99 -24.40 -1.91
C GLU A 225 30.01 -25.11 -2.84
N GLN A 226 28.72 -25.03 -2.55
CA GLN A 226 27.67 -25.78 -3.25
C GLN A 226 26.93 -24.92 -4.28
N GLY A 227 27.11 -23.60 -4.24
CA GLY A 227 26.48 -22.63 -5.13
C GLY A 227 25.21 -21.98 -4.54
N PRO A 228 24.78 -20.84 -5.10
CA PRO A 228 23.61 -20.10 -4.64
C PRO A 228 22.27 -20.81 -4.88
N GLN A 229 22.23 -21.80 -5.77
CA GLN A 229 21.01 -22.57 -6.10
C GLN A 229 20.60 -23.52 -4.97
N GLU A 230 21.55 -23.98 -4.15
CA GLU A 230 21.30 -24.89 -3.02
C GLU A 230 20.72 -24.19 -1.78
N LEU A 231 20.65 -22.85 -1.80
CA LEU A 231 20.02 -22.06 -0.75
C LEU A 231 18.52 -21.97 -0.96
N ASN A 232 17.74 -22.44 0.02
CA ASN A 232 16.29 -22.24 0.02
C ASN A 232 15.91 -20.77 0.35
N ASN A 233 14.65 -20.40 0.11
CA ASN A 233 14.17 -19.04 0.35
C ASN A 233 14.35 -18.54 1.80
N ARG A 234 14.27 -19.41 2.80
CA ARG A 234 14.48 -19.03 4.20
C ARG A 234 15.96 -18.72 4.46
N GLU A 235 16.86 -19.54 3.92
CA GLU A 235 18.31 -19.37 4.03
C GLU A 235 18.76 -18.09 3.30
N ARG A 236 18.29 -17.87 2.07
CA ARG A 236 18.52 -16.62 1.33
C ARG A 236 18.06 -15.40 2.12
N ASN A 237 16.88 -15.46 2.74
CA ASN A 237 16.34 -14.34 3.52
C ASN A 237 17.16 -14.06 4.79
N ILE A 238 17.75 -15.08 5.43
CA ILE A 238 18.68 -14.88 6.56
C ILE A 238 19.88 -14.06 6.11
N LEU A 239 20.50 -14.42 4.98
CA LEU A 239 21.64 -13.69 4.41
C LEU A 239 21.24 -12.27 3.98
N LEU A 240 20.13 -12.13 3.25
CA LEU A 240 19.57 -10.84 2.81
C LEU A 240 19.04 -9.96 3.95
N SER A 241 19.01 -10.45 5.19
CA SER A 241 18.59 -9.69 6.36
C SER A 241 19.75 -9.23 7.24
N ASP A 242 21.00 -9.57 6.89
CA ASP A 242 22.19 -9.22 7.67
C ASP A 242 23.28 -8.56 6.83
N ARG A 243 23.71 -7.39 7.28
CA ARG A 243 24.72 -6.57 6.59
C ARG A 243 26.08 -7.25 6.48
N ASN A 244 26.55 -7.87 7.57
CA ASN A 244 27.88 -8.50 7.56
C ASN A 244 27.90 -9.71 6.64
N SER A 245 26.82 -10.49 6.64
CA SER A 245 26.64 -11.66 5.78
C SER A 245 26.69 -11.28 4.30
N MET A 246 25.97 -10.22 3.91
CA MET A 246 26.00 -9.72 2.53
C MET A 246 27.37 -9.21 2.09
N LEU A 247 28.05 -8.44 2.95
CA LEU A 247 29.40 -7.93 2.64
C LEU A 247 30.43 -9.06 2.58
N ALA A 248 30.35 -10.03 3.49
CA ALA A 248 31.27 -11.15 3.52
C ALA A 248 31.07 -12.07 2.32
N LEU A 249 29.83 -12.36 1.96
CA LEU A 249 29.50 -13.16 0.79
C LEU A 249 29.94 -12.47 -0.50
N HIS A 250 29.66 -11.17 -0.66
CA HIS A 250 30.12 -10.37 -1.80
C HIS A 250 31.65 -10.43 -1.93
N ARG A 251 32.39 -10.15 -0.85
CA ARG A 251 33.86 -10.21 -0.86
C ARG A 251 34.37 -11.61 -1.18
N ALA A 252 33.76 -12.64 -0.60
CA ALA A 252 34.18 -14.03 -0.81
C ALA A 252 34.01 -14.46 -2.27
N VAL A 253 32.87 -14.11 -2.90
CA VAL A 253 32.62 -14.39 -4.32
C VAL A 253 33.64 -13.69 -5.21
N TRP A 254 33.96 -12.42 -4.96
CA TRP A 254 34.96 -11.67 -5.72
C TRP A 254 36.42 -12.10 -5.44
N SER A 255 36.67 -12.74 -4.30
CA SER A 255 38.00 -13.26 -3.94
C SER A 255 38.28 -14.68 -4.43
N THR A 256 37.28 -15.39 -4.97
CA THR A 256 37.47 -16.79 -5.39
C THR A 256 38.20 -16.87 -6.73
N ALA A 257 39.20 -17.74 -6.83
CA ALA A 257 39.92 -18.01 -8.08
C ALA A 257 39.30 -19.16 -8.90
N ASP A 258 38.34 -19.87 -8.32
CA ASP A 258 37.72 -21.05 -8.93
C ASP A 258 36.67 -20.65 -9.98
N ARG A 259 36.96 -20.93 -11.26
CA ARG A 259 36.08 -20.65 -12.40
C ARG A 259 34.75 -21.39 -12.32
N ALA A 260 34.71 -22.60 -11.80
CA ALA A 260 33.46 -23.36 -11.68
C ALA A 260 32.51 -22.68 -10.69
N ARG A 261 33.06 -22.16 -9.59
CA ARG A 261 32.29 -21.41 -8.58
C ARG A 261 31.83 -20.06 -9.12
N LEU A 262 32.69 -19.31 -9.83
CA LEU A 262 32.31 -18.04 -10.44
C LEU A 262 31.14 -18.19 -11.44
N ALA A 263 31.15 -19.27 -12.23
CA ALA A 263 30.06 -19.58 -13.14
C ALA A 263 28.72 -19.81 -12.42
N ALA A 264 28.72 -20.44 -11.24
CA ALA A 264 27.53 -20.63 -10.42
C ALA A 264 26.91 -19.30 -9.92
N TRP A 265 27.73 -18.25 -9.82
CA TRP A 265 27.31 -16.88 -9.48
C TRP A 265 27.03 -16.00 -10.71
N GLY A 266 27.00 -16.57 -11.92
CA GLY A 266 26.74 -15.81 -13.15
C GLY A 266 27.91 -14.89 -13.57
N LEU A 267 29.06 -15.00 -12.93
CA LEU A 267 30.30 -14.36 -13.32
C LEU A 267 31.02 -15.27 -14.34
N GLN A 268 30.54 -15.30 -15.58
CA GLN A 268 31.34 -15.85 -16.67
C GLN A 268 32.47 -14.87 -16.99
N SER A 269 33.66 -15.40 -17.33
CA SER A 269 34.85 -14.62 -17.66
C SER A 269 34.64 -13.83 -18.95
N ASP A 270 33.87 -12.75 -18.88
CA ASP A 270 33.78 -11.76 -19.92
C ASP A 270 34.87 -10.74 -19.61
N GLU A 271 35.99 -10.83 -20.35
CA GLU A 271 37.17 -9.94 -20.23
C GLU A 271 36.83 -8.44 -20.39
N ARG A 272 35.55 -8.10 -20.64
CA ARG A 272 35.04 -6.74 -20.82
C ARG A 272 34.55 -6.03 -19.56
N LYS A 273 34.27 -6.71 -18.44
CA LYS A 273 33.71 -6.04 -17.23
C LYS A 273 34.75 -5.62 -16.19
N LEU A 274 36.00 -6.04 -16.32
CA LEU A 274 37.07 -5.74 -15.36
C LEU A 274 37.76 -4.39 -15.59
N THR A 275 37.45 -3.68 -16.67
CA THR A 275 38.08 -2.38 -17.01
C THR A 275 37.30 -1.13 -16.55
N ASP A 276 36.09 -1.28 -16.01
CA ASP A 276 35.22 -0.15 -15.61
C ASP A 276 34.96 -0.08 -14.08
N VAL A 277 35.90 -0.60 -13.26
CA VAL A 277 35.94 -0.37 -11.80
C VAL A 277 37.07 0.61 -11.49
#